data_AF-A0A502J9Q7-F1
#
_entry.id   AF-A0A502J9Q7-F1
#
_cell.length_a   1.000
_cell.length_b   1.000
_cell.length_c   1.000
_cell.angle_alpha   90.00
_cell.angle_beta   90.00
_cell.angle_gamma   90.00
#
_symmetry.space_group_name_H-M   'P 1'
#
loop_
_entity.id
_entity.type
_entity.pdbx_description
1 polymer ?
#
loop_
_entity_poly.entity_id
_entity_poly.type
_entity_poly.pdbx_seq_one_letter_code
_entity_poly.pdbx_strand_id
1 'polypeptide(L)'
;MDKFEKETRKIISEISEVLGKEILSTGYRFEFLGVPHSAPKSLDNGKMAIYIFKYKDTYLKIGKVGAKSKARYTSQHYSPKSSISNLAKSILKDEVFSISHSITKENVGQWIKDNCQRINILIDEELGRLALSLIEAALHYKYNPKYEG
;
A
#
# COMPACT_ATOMS: atom_id res chain seq x y z
N MET A 1 8.32 -14.17 11.64
CA MET A 1 7.40 -13.04 11.42
C MET A 1 8.21 -11.88 10.90
N ASP A 2 7.80 -11.26 9.80
CA ASP A 2 8.54 -10.18 9.14
C ASP A 2 8.66 -8.94 10.07
N LYS A 3 9.78 -8.22 10.03
CA LYS A 3 10.03 -7.05 10.90
C LYS A 3 8.97 -5.97 10.70
N PHE A 4 8.56 -5.71 9.46
CA PHE A 4 7.52 -4.75 9.13
C PHE A 4 6.16 -5.20 9.69
N GLU A 5 5.85 -6.51 9.61
CA GLU A 5 4.61 -7.04 10.19
C GLU A 5 4.54 -6.79 11.70
N LYS A 6 5.62 -7.14 12.41
CA LYS A 6 5.68 -7.01 13.88
C LYS A 6 5.53 -5.56 14.32
N GLU A 7 6.24 -4.65 13.65
CA GLU A 7 6.15 -3.21 13.94
C GLU A 7 4.77 -2.65 13.63
N THR A 8 4.19 -3.01 12.49
CA THR A 8 2.87 -2.53 12.07
C THR A 8 1.77 -3.02 13.00
N ARG A 9 1.80 -4.29 13.43
CA ARG A 9 0.85 -4.80 14.43
C ARG A 9 0.92 -4.04 15.74
N LYS A 10 2.13 -3.74 16.20
CA LYS A 10 2.36 -2.95 17.41
C LYS A 10 1.75 -1.55 17.28
N ILE A 11 2.02 -0.85 16.18
CA ILE A 11 1.47 0.49 15.90
C ILE A 11 -0.07 0.48 15.92
N ILE A 12 -0.69 -0.50 15.24
CA ILE A 12 -2.15 -0.61 15.16
C ILE A 12 -2.74 -0.81 16.55
N SER A 13 -2.19 -1.76 17.31
CA SER A 13 -2.65 -2.07 18.67
C SER A 13 -2.53 -0.85 19.58
N GLU A 14 -1.34 -0.27 19.72
CA GLU A 14 -1.07 0.85 20.66
C GLU A 14 -1.92 2.09 20.34
N ILE A 15 -2.02 2.49 19.06
CA ILE A 15 -2.81 3.67 18.69
C ILE A 15 -4.30 3.41 18.93
N SER A 16 -4.81 2.23 18.59
CA SER A 16 -6.22 1.91 18.76
C SER A 16 -6.63 1.81 20.24
N GLU A 17 -5.74 1.30 21.09
CA GLU A 17 -5.92 1.22 22.54
C GLU A 17 -6.01 2.60 23.17
N VAL A 18 -5.09 3.50 22.85
CA VAL A 18 -5.09 4.90 23.33
C VAL A 18 -6.39 5.64 22.95
N LEU A 19 -7.00 5.28 21.82
CA LEU A 19 -8.25 5.89 21.34
C LEU A 19 -9.51 5.22 21.92
N GLY A 20 -9.38 4.19 22.76
CA GLY A 20 -10.49 3.46 23.36
C GLY A 20 -11.33 2.65 22.37
N LYS A 21 -10.78 2.35 21.17
CA LYS A 21 -11.43 1.58 20.11
C LYS A 21 -10.44 0.58 19.53
N GLU A 22 -10.11 -0.43 20.34
CA GLU A 22 -9.08 -1.40 20.03
C GLU A 22 -9.34 -2.13 18.70
N ILE A 23 -8.29 -2.23 17.87
CA ILE A 23 -8.31 -2.99 16.63
C ILE A 23 -7.59 -4.32 16.88
N LEU A 24 -8.38 -5.37 17.07
CA LEU A 24 -7.87 -6.72 17.32
C LEU A 24 -7.11 -7.28 16.12
N SER A 25 -6.06 -8.07 16.38
CA SER A 25 -5.22 -8.68 15.34
C SER A 25 -5.96 -9.67 14.44
N THR A 26 -7.14 -10.13 14.84
CA THR A 26 -8.04 -10.98 14.05
C THR A 26 -8.78 -10.21 12.97
N GLY A 27 -8.97 -8.89 13.14
CA GLY A 27 -9.68 -8.03 12.19
C GLY A 27 -8.87 -7.62 10.97
N TYR A 28 -7.62 -8.06 10.87
CA TYR A 28 -6.76 -7.79 9.72
C TYR A 28 -5.68 -8.85 9.51
N ARG A 29 -5.24 -9.01 8.26
CA ARG A 29 -4.13 -9.91 7.88
C ARG A 29 -3.19 -9.24 6.89
N PHE A 30 -1.93 -9.68 6.90
CA PHE A 30 -0.94 -9.23 5.94
C PHE A 30 -0.87 -10.17 4.75
N GLU A 31 -0.59 -9.61 3.58
CA GLU A 31 -0.29 -10.33 2.35
C GLU A 31 0.99 -9.74 1.76
N PHE A 32 2.04 -10.57 1.68
CA PHE A 32 3.34 -10.20 1.14
C PHE A 32 3.48 -10.84 -0.25
N LEU A 33 3.54 -10.04 -1.31
CA LEU A 33 3.60 -10.55 -2.69
C LEU A 33 5.01 -10.65 -3.26
N GLY A 34 6.04 -10.30 -2.47
CA GLY A 34 7.45 -10.46 -2.83
C GLY A 34 7.97 -9.48 -3.89
N VAL A 35 9.13 -9.81 -4.45
CA VAL A 35 9.78 -9.17 -5.61
C VAL A 35 10.41 -10.29 -6.45
N PRO A 36 10.07 -10.44 -7.74
CA PRO A 36 8.99 -9.74 -8.44
C PRO A 36 7.62 -10.10 -7.84
N HIS A 37 6.63 -9.21 -7.97
CA HIS A 37 5.26 -9.50 -7.55
C HIS A 37 4.29 -9.58 -8.73
N SER A 38 3.25 -10.41 -8.54
CA SER A 38 2.06 -10.38 -9.38
C SER A 38 1.04 -9.43 -8.79
N ALA A 39 0.40 -8.61 -9.64
CA ALA A 39 -0.67 -7.74 -9.21
C ALA A 39 -1.86 -8.56 -8.65
N PRO A 40 -2.49 -8.14 -7.53
CA PRO A 40 -3.68 -8.81 -7.04
C PRO A 40 -4.79 -8.83 -8.07
N LYS A 41 -5.50 -9.96 -8.20
CA LYS A 41 -6.61 -10.11 -9.15
C LYS A 41 -7.91 -9.48 -8.63
N SER A 42 -8.13 -9.54 -7.33
CA SER A 42 -9.34 -9.05 -6.68
C SER A 42 -9.08 -8.71 -5.22
N LEU A 43 -9.90 -7.83 -4.67
CA LEU A 43 -10.03 -7.65 -3.23
C LEU A 43 -11.15 -8.59 -2.74
N ASP A 44 -10.89 -9.35 -1.69
CA ASP A 44 -11.86 -10.24 -1.05
C ASP A 44 -13.13 -9.47 -0.68
N ASN A 45 -14.30 -10.10 -0.82
CA ASN A 45 -15.55 -9.48 -0.39
C ASN A 45 -15.53 -9.26 1.14
N GLY A 46 -16.10 -8.14 1.59
CA GLY A 46 -16.08 -7.78 3.01
C GLY A 46 -14.72 -7.24 3.50
N LYS A 47 -13.74 -7.00 2.61
CA LYS A 47 -12.44 -6.44 2.98
C LYS A 47 -12.23 -5.03 2.44
N MET A 48 -11.48 -4.27 3.20
CA MET A 48 -10.76 -3.06 2.81
C MET A 48 -9.26 -3.39 2.78
N ALA A 49 -8.44 -2.50 2.21
CA ALA A 49 -7.00 -2.73 2.25
C ALA A 49 -6.20 -1.44 2.40
N ILE A 50 -5.10 -1.52 3.14
CA ILE A 50 -3.93 -0.69 2.93
C ILE A 50 -3.02 -1.41 1.97
N TYR A 51 -2.49 -0.67 1.01
CA TYR A 51 -1.52 -1.17 0.07
C TYR A 51 -0.23 -0.37 0.12
N ILE A 52 0.89 -1.06 -0.03
CA ILE A 52 2.22 -0.52 0.18
C ILE A 52 3.12 -0.99 -0.96
N PHE A 53 3.87 -0.04 -1.54
CA PHE A 53 4.97 -0.33 -2.45
C PHE A 53 6.28 0.15 -1.83
N LYS A 54 7.25 -0.75 -1.72
CA LYS A 54 8.59 -0.48 -1.18
C LYS A 54 9.66 -0.86 -2.20
N TYR A 55 10.56 0.04 -2.52
CA TYR A 55 11.73 -0.22 -3.36
C TYR A 55 12.98 -0.19 -2.48
N LYS A 56 13.68 -1.31 -2.36
CA LYS A 56 14.77 -1.50 -1.38
C LYS A 56 14.29 -1.08 0.01
N ASP A 57 14.87 -0.03 0.60
CA ASP A 57 14.48 0.49 1.92
C ASP A 57 13.55 1.70 1.89
N THR A 58 13.19 2.16 0.69
CA THR A 58 12.33 3.34 0.51
C THR A 58 10.87 2.92 0.29
N TYR A 59 9.98 3.38 1.16
CA TYR A 59 8.55 3.30 0.92
C TYR A 59 8.18 4.30 -0.18
N LEU A 60 7.73 3.80 -1.33
CA LEU A 60 7.39 4.66 -2.47
C LEU A 60 5.98 5.21 -2.36
N LYS A 61 5.01 4.37 -2.00
CA LYS A 61 3.61 4.77 -1.83
C LYS A 61 2.92 3.87 -0.82
N ILE A 62 2.15 4.48 0.05
CA ILE A 62 1.20 3.81 0.95
C ILE A 62 -0.16 4.43 0.65
N GLY A 63 -1.19 3.61 0.44
CA GLY A 63 -2.53 4.15 0.24
C GLY A 63 -3.61 3.16 0.64
N LYS A 64 -4.85 3.63 0.73
CA LYS A 64 -5.99 2.80 1.12
C LYS A 64 -7.01 2.58 0.03
N VAL A 65 -7.81 1.55 0.22
CA VAL A 65 -8.97 1.24 -0.60
C VAL A 65 -10.09 0.64 0.26
N GLY A 66 -11.29 1.18 0.11
CA GLY A 66 -12.48 0.67 0.81
C GLY A 66 -13.17 -0.46 0.03
N ALA A 67 -14.08 -1.18 0.68
CA ALA A 67 -14.73 -2.40 0.15
C ALA A 67 -15.47 -2.19 -1.20
N LYS A 68 -15.93 -0.97 -1.47
CA LYS A 68 -16.67 -0.61 -2.69
C LYS A 68 -15.78 -0.23 -3.88
N SER A 69 -14.47 -0.08 -3.71
CA SER A 69 -13.56 0.37 -4.77
C SER A 69 -12.52 -0.71 -5.03
N LYS A 70 -12.56 -1.41 -6.17
CA LYS A 70 -11.65 -2.57 -6.38
C LYS A 70 -10.40 -2.23 -7.20
N ALA A 71 -10.47 -1.23 -8.08
CA ALA A 71 -9.43 -0.96 -9.07
C ALA A 71 -8.09 -0.44 -8.47
N ARG A 72 -8.13 0.28 -7.34
CA ARG A 72 -6.91 0.72 -6.62
C ARG A 72 -6.13 -0.45 -6.02
N TYR A 73 -6.82 -1.52 -5.65
CA TYR A 73 -6.17 -2.71 -5.12
C TYR A 73 -5.43 -3.50 -6.21
N THR A 74 -6.02 -3.57 -7.41
CA THR A 74 -5.60 -4.53 -8.44
C THR A 74 -4.65 -3.95 -9.46
N SER A 75 -5.01 -2.87 -10.17
CA SER A 75 -4.31 -2.49 -11.41
C SER A 75 -3.89 -1.03 -11.52
N GLN A 76 -4.53 -0.11 -10.77
CA GLN A 76 -4.34 1.33 -11.02
C GLN A 76 -2.92 1.85 -10.77
N HIS A 77 -2.06 1.12 -10.06
CA HIS A 77 -0.70 1.57 -9.74
C HIS A 77 0.32 1.29 -10.83
N TYR A 78 0.00 0.44 -11.80
CA TYR A 78 0.93 0.02 -12.84
C TYR A 78 0.75 0.78 -14.17
N SER A 79 -0.37 1.50 -14.34
CA SER A 79 -0.64 2.29 -15.54
C SER A 79 -0.64 3.78 -15.22
N PRO A 80 0.21 4.60 -15.85
CA PRO A 80 0.27 6.03 -15.55
C PRO A 80 -1.04 6.77 -15.90
N LYS A 81 -1.86 6.19 -16.77
CA LYS A 81 -3.13 6.78 -17.23
C LYS A 81 -4.34 6.37 -16.38
N SER A 82 -4.22 5.43 -15.45
CA SER A 82 -5.39 4.84 -14.77
C SER A 82 -5.97 5.66 -13.63
N SER A 83 -5.25 6.65 -13.08
CA SER A 83 -5.79 7.60 -12.10
C SER A 83 -4.89 8.83 -11.95
N ILE A 84 -5.37 9.85 -11.23
CA ILE A 84 -4.65 11.12 -11.03
C ILE A 84 -3.40 10.94 -10.16
N SER A 85 -3.47 10.12 -9.11
CA SER A 85 -2.38 9.83 -8.15
C SER A 85 -2.10 8.32 -8.08
N ASN A 86 -1.53 7.76 -9.15
CA ASN A 86 -1.01 6.39 -9.14
C ASN A 86 0.52 6.38 -9.03
N LEU A 87 1.07 5.22 -8.64
CA LEU A 87 2.51 5.07 -8.41
C LEU A 87 3.30 5.24 -9.72
N ALA A 88 2.87 4.61 -10.81
CA ALA A 88 3.51 4.75 -12.12
C ALA A 88 3.63 6.22 -12.56
N LYS A 89 2.55 7.00 -12.43
CA LYS A 89 2.54 8.42 -12.74
C LYS A 89 3.43 9.25 -11.82
N SER A 90 3.54 8.87 -10.54
CA SER A 90 4.39 9.56 -9.57
C SER A 90 5.87 9.31 -9.85
N ILE A 91 6.26 8.07 -10.14
CA ILE A 91 7.61 7.70 -10.57
C ILE A 91 8.03 8.46 -11.83
N LEU A 92 7.15 8.55 -12.83
CA LEU A 92 7.47 9.26 -14.07
C LEU A 92 7.55 10.79 -13.92
N LYS A 93 6.94 11.36 -12.89
CA LYS A 93 7.08 12.78 -12.57
C LYS A 93 8.37 13.08 -11.81
N ASP A 94 8.95 12.08 -11.15
CA ASP A 94 10.25 12.16 -10.52
C ASP A 94 11.34 11.85 -11.55
N GLU A 95 11.76 12.88 -12.28
CA GLU A 95 12.75 12.76 -13.37
C GLU A 95 14.07 12.16 -12.87
N VAL A 96 14.53 12.54 -11.69
CA VAL A 96 15.78 12.01 -11.11
C VAL A 96 15.67 10.50 -10.90
N PHE A 97 14.58 10.05 -10.26
CA PHE A 97 14.38 8.63 -9.99
C PHE A 97 14.12 7.81 -11.27
N SER A 98 13.34 8.35 -12.20
CA SER A 98 13.02 7.65 -13.44
C SER A 98 14.23 7.53 -14.37
N ILE A 99 15.01 8.60 -14.56
CA ILE A 99 16.22 8.58 -15.38
C ILE A 99 17.27 7.63 -14.77
N SER A 100 17.48 7.68 -13.45
CA SER A 100 18.49 6.83 -12.79
C SER A 100 18.19 5.33 -12.86
N HIS A 101 16.94 4.96 -13.18
CA HIS A 101 16.49 3.56 -13.28
C HIS A 101 16.02 3.21 -14.70
N SER A 102 16.23 4.08 -15.69
CA SER A 102 15.79 3.89 -17.08
C SER A 102 14.29 3.58 -17.20
N ILE A 103 13.47 4.25 -16.38
CA ILE A 103 12.01 4.06 -16.34
C ILE A 103 11.34 4.98 -17.36
N THR A 104 10.49 4.39 -18.20
CA THR A 104 9.73 5.08 -19.25
C THR A 104 8.23 4.82 -19.10
N LYS A 105 7.40 5.53 -19.88
CA LYS A 105 5.95 5.36 -19.87
C LYS A 105 5.52 3.94 -20.27
N GLU A 106 6.35 3.27 -21.06
CA GLU A 106 6.13 1.95 -21.63
C GLU A 106 6.50 0.85 -20.64
N ASN A 107 7.53 1.06 -19.80
CA ASN A 107 8.05 0.02 -18.90
C ASN A 107 7.66 0.19 -17.42
N VAL A 108 7.19 1.37 -16.99
CA VAL A 108 7.00 1.69 -15.56
C VAL A 108 6.14 0.66 -14.80
N GLY A 109 5.08 0.16 -15.43
CA GLY A 109 4.20 -0.83 -14.81
C GLY A 109 4.90 -2.17 -14.55
N GLN A 110 5.75 -2.59 -15.48
CA GLN A 110 6.55 -3.80 -15.35
C GLN A 110 7.71 -3.58 -14.37
N TRP A 111 8.36 -2.41 -14.44
CA TRP A 111 9.42 -2.03 -13.50
C TRP A 111 8.93 -2.08 -12.04
N ILE A 112 7.73 -1.55 -11.75
CA ILE A 112 7.15 -1.63 -10.39
C ILE A 112 7.01 -3.09 -9.95
N LYS A 113 6.49 -3.97 -10.80
CA LYS A 113 6.30 -5.41 -10.49
C LYS A 113 7.63 -6.10 -10.21
N ASP A 114 8.64 -5.79 -11.00
CA ASP A 114 9.93 -6.48 -10.94
C ASP A 114 10.85 -5.97 -9.83
N ASN A 115 10.64 -4.73 -9.35
CA ASN A 115 11.58 -4.06 -8.46
C ASN A 115 11.00 -3.68 -7.09
N CYS A 116 9.68 -3.57 -6.96
CA CYS A 116 9.04 -3.15 -5.72
C CYS A 116 8.47 -4.35 -4.96
N GLN A 117 8.64 -4.37 -3.64
CA GLN A 117 7.81 -5.19 -2.76
C GLN A 117 6.39 -4.64 -2.79
N ARG A 118 5.41 -5.55 -2.89
CA ARG A 118 3.99 -5.23 -2.67
C ARG A 118 3.49 -5.92 -1.40
N ILE A 119 3.06 -5.10 -0.45
CA ILE A 119 2.49 -5.56 0.82
C ILE A 119 1.08 -5.01 0.92
N ASN A 120 0.12 -5.87 1.25
CA ASN A 120 -1.24 -5.47 1.55
C ASN A 120 -1.57 -5.79 3.01
N ILE A 121 -2.32 -4.90 3.65
CA ILE A 121 -2.97 -5.15 4.95
C ILE A 121 -4.45 -5.22 4.65
N LEU A 122 -5.01 -6.42 4.64
CA LEU A 122 -6.42 -6.68 4.41
C LEU A 122 -7.16 -6.55 5.72
N ILE A 123 -8.17 -5.68 5.75
CA ILE A 123 -8.87 -5.22 6.94
C ILE A 123 -10.35 -5.55 6.79
N ASP A 124 -10.99 -6.08 7.82
CA ASP A 124 -12.44 -6.34 7.81
C ASP A 124 -13.23 -5.04 7.62
N GLU A 125 -14.23 -5.06 6.73
CA GLU A 125 -15.05 -3.87 6.49
C GLU A 125 -15.82 -3.41 7.74
N GLU A 126 -16.10 -4.35 8.66
CA GLU A 126 -16.75 -4.12 9.95
C GLU A 126 -15.97 -3.17 10.87
N LEU A 127 -14.63 -3.13 10.75
CA LEU A 127 -13.80 -2.16 11.48
C LEU A 127 -14.04 -0.72 10.99
N GLY A 128 -14.61 -0.56 9.79
CA GLY A 128 -15.04 0.71 9.26
C GLY A 128 -13.94 1.57 8.65
N ARG A 129 -14.38 2.60 7.91
CA ARG A 129 -13.48 3.49 7.14
C ARG A 129 -12.57 4.36 8.00
N LEU A 130 -12.96 4.63 9.24
CA LEU A 130 -12.15 5.40 10.18
C LEU A 130 -10.95 4.59 10.65
N ALA A 131 -11.12 3.30 10.98
CA ALA A 131 -10.01 2.40 11.29
C ALA A 131 -9.05 2.28 10.10
N LEU A 132 -9.58 2.09 8.88
CA LEU A 132 -8.77 2.10 7.66
C LEU A 132 -7.93 3.39 7.52
N SER A 133 -8.54 4.55 7.79
CA SER A 133 -7.86 5.84 7.67
C SER A 133 -6.83 6.07 8.78
N LEU A 134 -7.12 5.61 10.00
CA LEU A 134 -6.19 5.65 11.12
C LEU A 134 -4.93 4.84 10.81
N ILE A 135 -5.10 3.61 10.31
CA ILE A 135 -3.98 2.75 9.95
C ILE A 135 -3.16 3.40 8.83
N GLU A 136 -3.79 3.90 7.77
CA GLU A 136 -3.08 4.62 6.69
C GLU A 136 -2.25 5.79 7.23
N ALA A 137 -2.87 6.66 8.05
CA ALA A 137 -2.22 7.84 8.60
C ALA A 137 -1.04 7.48 9.51
N ALA A 138 -1.18 6.46 10.36
CA ALA A 138 -0.11 6.00 11.23
C ALA A 138 1.10 5.49 10.41
N LEU A 139 0.85 4.75 9.33
CA LEU A 139 1.92 4.24 8.47
C LEU A 139 2.54 5.34 7.60
N HIS A 140 1.75 6.31 7.14
CA HIS A 140 2.27 7.52 6.49
C HIS A 140 3.23 8.27 7.42
N TYR A 141 2.80 8.52 8.67
CA TYR A 141 3.62 9.23 9.65
C TYR A 141 4.91 8.47 9.99
N LYS A 142 4.83 7.15 10.16
CA LYS A 142 5.97 6.31 10.51
C LYS A 142 6.98 6.16 9.36
N TYR A 143 6.51 5.90 8.15
CA TYR A 143 7.37 5.47 7.04
C TYR A 143 7.64 6.56 6.00
N ASN A 144 6.93 7.69 6.08
CA ASN A 144 7.12 8.87 5.23
C ASN A 144 7.31 8.52 3.74
N PRO A 145 6.28 7.96 3.08
CA PRO A 145 6.41 7.47 1.71
C PRO A 145 6.84 8.60 0.76
N LYS A 146 7.73 8.28 -0.19
CA LYS A 146 8.30 9.26 -1.12
C LYS A 146 7.23 9.96 -1.97
N TYR A 147 6.17 9.25 -2.34
CA TYR A 147 5.06 9.79 -3.12
C TYR A 147 3.77 9.74 -2.31
N GLU A 148 2.96 10.78 -2.44
CA GLU A 148 1.67 10.89 -1.75
C GLU A 148 0.74 9.70 -2.05
N GLY A 149 -0.03 9.31 -1.04
CA GLY A 149 -0.98 8.18 -1.00
C GLY A 149 -2.36 8.54 -1.49
#